data_AF-A0A0L8FMH5-F1
#
_entry.id   AF-A0A0L8FMH5-F1
#
_cell.length_a   1.000
_cell.length_b   1.000
_cell.length_c   1.000
_cell.angle_alpha   90.00
_cell.angle_beta   90.00
_cell.angle_gamma   90.00
#
_symmetry.space_group_name_H-M   'P 1'
#
loop_
_entity.id
_entity.type
_entity.pdbx_description
1 polymer ?
#
loop_
_entity_poly.entity_id
_entity_poly.type
_entity_poly.pdbx_seq_one_letter_code
_entity_poly.pdbx_strand_id
1 'polypeptide(L)'
;DCYSVNGVSYRGSVSETVRGTPCLKWTENPKYNIINSPNAGLGKHNYCRNPDKDKRPWCWVAPAFKNQFGYCKIDQCKNVTESTTVESTVTTFPTTVASTTRKYFKSNLNTRGRQ
;
A
#
# COMPACT_ATOMS: atom_id res chain seq x y z
N ASP A 1 -1.47 -0.70 -1.00
CA ASP A 1 -0.26 -0.68 -0.16
C ASP A 1 0.93 -1.12 -1.02
N CYS A 2 2.13 -0.61 -0.78
CA CYS A 2 3.31 -0.93 -1.58
C CYS A 2 4.55 -1.13 -0.70
N TYR A 3 5.58 -1.80 -1.20
CA TYR A 3 6.86 -1.96 -0.50
C TYR A 3 8.01 -1.27 -1.25
N SER A 4 8.98 -0.72 -0.51
CA SER A 4 10.18 -0.10 -1.08
C SER A 4 11.35 -1.07 -1.10
N VAL A 5 12.25 -0.93 -2.08
CA VAL A 5 13.43 -1.81 -2.28
C VAL A 5 13.00 -3.28 -2.30
N ASN A 6 13.31 -4.05 -1.25
CA ASN A 6 12.93 -5.46 -1.10
C ASN A 6 11.86 -5.69 0.00
N GLY A 7 11.37 -4.62 0.63
CA GLY A 7 10.27 -4.68 1.59
C GLY A 7 10.66 -5.18 2.98
N VAL A 8 11.93 -5.15 3.36
CA VAL A 8 12.38 -5.40 4.75
C VAL A 8 11.72 -4.45 5.75
N SER A 9 11.53 -3.19 5.35
CA SER A 9 10.84 -2.16 6.14
C SER A 9 9.31 -2.17 5.97
N TYR A 10 8.75 -3.09 5.18
CA TYR A 10 7.30 -3.12 4.96
C TYR A 10 6.56 -3.46 6.26
N ARG A 11 5.61 -2.60 6.66
CA ARG A 11 4.82 -2.75 7.90
C ARG A 11 3.31 -2.72 7.68
N GLY A 12 2.87 -2.85 6.44
CA GLY A 12 1.45 -2.93 6.10
C GLY A 12 0.76 -4.21 6.58
N SER A 13 -0.52 -4.33 6.25
CA SER A 13 -1.43 -5.37 6.76
C SER A 13 -1.85 -6.41 5.72
N VAL A 14 -1.23 -6.43 4.53
CA VAL A 14 -1.53 -7.45 3.51
C VAL A 14 -1.15 -8.84 4.05
N SER A 15 -2.03 -9.82 3.84
CA SER A 15 -1.89 -11.20 4.36
C SER A 15 -2.31 -12.26 3.32
N GLU A 16 -2.04 -11.98 2.05
CA GLU A 16 -2.38 -12.86 0.92
C GLU A 16 -1.22 -12.92 -0.08
N THR A 17 -0.98 -14.11 -0.63
CA THR A 17 0.04 -14.33 -1.66
C THR A 17 -0.44 -13.90 -3.05
N VAL A 18 0.48 -13.80 -4.01
CA VAL A 18 0.15 -13.50 -5.42
C VAL A 18 -0.86 -14.51 -6.00
N ARG A 19 -0.84 -15.75 -5.51
CA ARG A 19 -1.74 -16.83 -5.96
C ARG A 19 -3.10 -16.85 -5.22
N GLY A 20 -3.36 -15.88 -4.35
CA GLY A 20 -4.57 -15.82 -3.53
C GLY A 20 -4.56 -16.75 -2.31
N THR A 21 -3.42 -17.39 -2.00
CA THR A 21 -3.30 -18.24 -0.81
C THR A 21 -3.23 -17.36 0.45
N PRO A 22 -4.04 -17.64 1.49
CA PRO A 22 -3.98 -16.89 2.74
C PRO A 22 -2.69 -17.18 3.51
N CYS A 23 -2.14 -16.13 4.12
CA CYS A 23 -0.95 -16.24 4.96
C CYS A 23 -1.28 -16.84 6.35
N LEU A 24 -0.36 -17.64 6.85
CA LEU A 24 -0.35 -18.15 8.23
C LEU A 24 0.28 -17.13 9.19
N LYS A 25 -0.01 -17.26 10.49
CA LYS A 25 0.64 -16.42 11.50
C LYS A 25 2.12 -16.77 11.60
N TRP A 26 2.97 -15.77 11.80
CA TRP A 26 4.41 -15.99 11.97
C TRP A 26 4.75 -16.89 13.16
N THR A 27 3.90 -16.91 14.18
CA THR A 27 4.05 -17.80 15.34
C THR A 27 3.80 -19.28 15.03
N GLU A 28 3.27 -19.64 13.86
CA GLU A 28 3.02 -21.04 13.48
C GLU A 28 4.26 -21.75 12.92
N ASN A 29 5.33 -21.01 12.60
CA ASN A 29 6.57 -21.59 12.10
C ASN A 29 7.76 -21.15 12.98
N PRO A 30 8.57 -22.09 13.48
CA PRO A 30 9.66 -21.77 14.41
C PRO A 30 10.88 -21.10 13.75
N LYS A 31 11.03 -21.17 12.42
CA LYS A 31 12.24 -20.69 11.72
C LYS A 31 12.41 -19.17 11.83
N TYR A 32 11.37 -18.41 11.48
CA TYR A 32 11.34 -16.95 11.60
C TYR A 32 10.23 -16.53 12.55
N ASN A 33 10.63 -16.06 13.72
CA ASN A 33 9.74 -15.66 14.80
C ASN A 33 10.26 -14.39 15.50
N ILE A 34 9.53 -13.92 16.51
CA ILE A 34 9.86 -12.71 17.28
C ILE A 34 11.26 -12.80 17.92
N ILE A 35 11.69 -13.99 18.32
CA ILE A 35 12.97 -14.23 19.03
C ILE A 35 14.14 -14.15 18.04
N ASN A 36 14.03 -14.84 16.91
CA ASN A 36 15.10 -14.94 15.90
C ASN A 36 15.17 -13.70 15.00
N SER A 37 14.11 -12.89 14.96
CA SER A 37 14.01 -11.73 14.06
C SER A 37 13.25 -10.56 14.71
N PRO A 38 13.76 -9.99 15.82
CA PRO A 38 13.05 -9.01 16.64
C PRO A 38 12.67 -7.73 15.87
N ASN A 39 13.49 -7.33 14.90
CA ASN A 39 13.27 -6.11 14.12
C ASN A 39 12.50 -6.33 12.81
N ALA A 40 12.12 -7.57 12.50
CA ALA A 40 11.42 -7.88 11.26
C ALA A 40 9.90 -7.61 11.32
N GLY A 41 9.38 -7.16 12.46
CA GLY A 41 7.95 -6.89 12.64
C GLY A 41 7.11 -8.16 12.53
N LEU A 42 7.64 -9.30 13.01
CA LEU A 42 6.94 -10.57 13.14
C LEU A 42 6.15 -10.55 14.46
N GLY A 43 5.04 -11.28 14.52
CA GLY A 43 4.17 -11.27 15.70
C GLY A 43 3.05 -12.30 15.63
N LYS A 44 2.06 -12.15 16.53
CA LYS A 44 0.81 -12.94 16.54
C LYS A 44 -0.17 -12.52 15.42
N HIS A 45 0.36 -12.20 14.23
CA HIS A 45 -0.37 -11.81 13.03
C HIS A 45 0.19 -12.54 11.81
N ASN A 46 -0.52 -12.46 10.68
CA ASN A 46 -0.19 -13.12 9.41
C ASN A 46 0.19 -12.13 8.29
N TYR A 47 0.51 -10.88 8.65
CA TYR A 47 0.93 -9.88 7.66
C TYR A 47 2.26 -10.20 7.00
N CYS A 48 2.36 -9.91 5.72
CA CYS A 48 3.56 -10.10 4.90
C CYS A 48 4.76 -9.33 5.45
N ARG A 49 5.91 -9.98 5.54
CA ARG A 49 7.17 -9.41 6.03
C ARG A 49 8.33 -9.99 5.23
N ASN A 50 9.52 -9.45 5.43
CA ASN A 50 10.74 -9.94 4.80
C ASN A 50 11.88 -10.01 5.84
N PRO A 51 11.85 -11.01 6.75
CA PRO A 51 12.84 -11.12 7.82
C PRO A 51 14.24 -11.49 7.33
N ASP A 52 14.36 -12.17 6.20
CA ASP A 52 15.58 -12.73 5.64
C ASP A 52 16.18 -11.90 4.50
N LYS A 53 15.61 -10.72 4.23
CA LYS A 53 16.06 -9.79 3.19
C LYS A 53 16.01 -10.39 1.78
N ASP A 54 15.07 -11.31 1.53
CA ASP A 54 14.76 -11.84 0.21
C ASP A 54 14.23 -10.74 -0.72
N LYS A 55 13.83 -11.05 -1.96
CA LYS A 55 13.50 -10.10 -3.02
C LYS A 55 12.28 -9.23 -2.73
N ARG A 56 11.29 -9.73 -2.00
CA ARG A 56 10.03 -9.02 -1.69
C ARG A 56 9.36 -9.61 -0.45
N PRO A 57 8.38 -8.90 0.17
CA PRO A 57 7.63 -9.45 1.29
C PRO A 57 6.93 -10.76 0.95
N TRP A 58 6.96 -11.68 1.90
CA TRP A 58 6.41 -13.01 1.81
C TRP A 58 5.75 -13.40 3.12
N CYS A 59 5.07 -14.54 3.12
CA CYS A 59 4.50 -15.14 4.32
C CYS A 59 4.51 -16.67 4.23
N TRP A 60 4.37 -17.33 5.37
CA TRP A 60 4.14 -18.77 5.43
C TRP A 60 2.76 -19.12 4.89
N VAL A 61 2.67 -20.25 4.19
CA VAL A 61 1.42 -20.82 3.68
C VAL A 61 1.24 -22.23 4.21
N ALA A 62 0.00 -22.69 4.26
CA ALA A 62 -0.30 -24.04 4.69
C ALA A 62 0.25 -25.09 3.69
N PRO A 63 0.74 -26.24 4.18
CA PRO A 63 0.87 -26.59 5.60
C PRO A 63 2.15 -26.03 6.26
N ALA A 64 2.01 -25.47 7.47
CA ALA A 64 3.07 -24.75 8.20
C ALA A 64 4.37 -25.55 8.40
N PHE A 65 4.24 -26.85 8.70
CA PHE A 65 5.36 -27.76 8.99
C PHE A 65 6.24 -28.08 7.78
N LYS A 66 5.80 -27.75 6.56
CA LYS A 66 6.59 -27.96 5.34
C LYS A 66 7.48 -26.77 4.98
N ASN A 67 7.56 -25.74 5.83
CA ASN A 67 8.29 -24.49 5.52
C ASN A 67 7.92 -23.94 4.13
N GLN A 68 6.65 -24.04 3.75
CA GLN A 68 6.16 -23.50 2.48
C GLN A 68 5.84 -22.02 2.66
N PHE A 69 6.36 -21.20 1.76
CA PHE A 69 6.10 -19.77 1.74
C PHE A 69 5.62 -19.32 0.36
N GLY A 70 5.01 -18.14 0.32
CA GLY A 70 4.65 -17.49 -0.94
C GLY A 70 4.89 -15.99 -0.87
N TYR A 71 5.29 -15.41 -2.00
CA TYR A 71 5.40 -13.97 -2.12
C TYR A 71 4.03 -13.31 -2.07
N CYS A 72 3.98 -12.18 -1.37
CA CYS A 72 2.75 -11.46 -1.10
C CYS A 72 2.29 -10.61 -2.27
N LYS A 73 0.97 -10.47 -2.42
CA LYS A 73 0.33 -9.62 -3.44
C LYS A 73 0.42 -8.13 -3.05
N ILE A 74 1.65 -7.61 -3.07
CA ILE A 74 1.98 -6.23 -2.78
C ILE A 74 2.84 -5.75 -3.94
N ASP A 75 2.54 -4.57 -4.48
CA ASP A 75 3.34 -3.97 -5.54
C ASP A 75 4.54 -3.23 -4.97
N GLN A 76 5.62 -3.13 -5.76
CA GLN A 76 6.74 -2.28 -5.39
C GLN A 76 6.34 -0.82 -5.56
N CYS A 77 6.70 0.02 -4.59
CA CYS A 77 6.42 1.45 -4.69
C CYS A 77 7.14 2.01 -5.92
N LYS A 78 6.40 2.73 -6.76
CA LYS A 78 6.99 3.46 -7.87
C LYS A 78 7.84 4.57 -7.27
N ASN A 79 9.16 4.48 -7.38
CA ASN A 79 9.99 5.65 -7.17
C ASN A 79 9.63 6.60 -8.32
N VAL A 80 8.95 7.69 -8.00
CA VAL A 80 8.80 8.81 -8.94
C VAL A 80 10.16 9.49 -9.00
N THR A 81 11.16 8.80 -9.57
CA THR A 81 12.21 9.51 -10.29
C THR A 81 11.56 9.91 -11.59
N GLU A 82 11.23 11.20 -11.68
CA GLU A 82 10.82 11.90 -12.89
C GLU A 82 11.84 11.63 -14.02
N SER A 83 11.76 10.49 -14.68
CA SER A 83 11.99 10.43 -16.11
C SER A 83 10.71 10.92 -16.77
N THR A 84 10.48 12.22 -16.62
CA THR A 84 9.57 13.01 -17.44
C THR A 84 10.16 12.97 -18.85
N THR A 85 9.89 11.89 -19.58
CA THR A 85 9.86 11.97 -21.04
C THR A 85 8.61 12.76 -21.35
N VAL A 86 8.73 14.09 -21.35
CA VAL A 86 7.76 14.99 -21.98
C VAL A 86 7.70 14.58 -23.45
N GLU A 87 6.77 13.68 -23.76
CA GLU A 87 6.34 13.48 -25.14
C GLU A 87 5.64 14.77 -25.56
N SER A 88 6.41 15.58 -26.29
CA SER A 88 5.98 16.83 -26.88
C SER A 88 4.87 16.54 -27.89
N THR A 89 3.62 16.59 -27.44
CA THR A 89 2.48 16.83 -28.33
C THR A 89 1.98 18.23 -28.08
N VAL A 90 2.48 19.13 -28.91
CA VAL A 90 1.95 20.48 -29.12
C VAL A 90 0.46 20.34 -29.39
N THR A 91 -0.37 20.77 -28.44
CA THR A 91 -1.80 21.01 -28.70
C THR A 91 -2.11 22.44 -28.26
N THR A 92 -1.96 23.34 -29.23
CA THR A 92 -2.38 24.72 -29.21
C THR A 92 -3.90 24.80 -29.08
N PHE A 93 -4.43 25.46 -28.05
CA PHE A 93 -5.77 26.06 -28.12
C PHE A 93 -5.80 27.43 -27.44
N PRO A 94 -6.52 28.41 -28.04
CA PRO A 94 -6.32 29.84 -27.82
C PRO A 94 -6.98 30.37 -26.55
N THR A 95 -6.33 31.37 -25.96
CA THR A 95 -6.83 32.23 -24.90
C THR A 95 -8.04 33.04 -25.39
N THR A 96 -9.16 33.02 -24.66
CA THR A 96 -10.12 34.13 -24.71
C THR A 96 -10.65 34.38 -23.30
N VAL A 97 -10.11 35.42 -22.67
CA VAL A 97 -10.68 36.05 -21.49
C VAL A 97 -11.70 37.10 -21.94
N ALA A 98 -12.93 36.97 -21.47
CA ALA A 98 -13.88 38.08 -21.45
C ALA A 98 -14.55 38.13 -20.08
N SER A 99 -14.15 39.16 -19.35
CA SER A 99 -14.60 39.64 -18.05
C SER A 99 -16.06 40.11 -18.11
N THR A 100 -16.90 39.81 -17.11
CA THR A 100 -17.68 40.85 -16.41
C THR A 100 -18.39 40.36 -15.13
N THR A 101 -18.44 41.29 -14.20
CA THR A 101 -18.84 41.26 -12.79
C THR A 101 -20.32 40.99 -12.46
N ARG A 102 -20.58 40.85 -11.14
CA ARG A 102 -21.78 41.24 -10.33
C ARG A 102 -22.88 40.17 -10.14
N LYS A 103 -22.99 39.62 -8.92
CA LYS A 103 -23.74 40.20 -7.78
C LYS A 103 -23.86 39.20 -6.63
N TYR A 104 -23.45 39.66 -5.46
CA TYR A 104 -23.87 39.19 -4.15
C TYR A 104 -25.41 39.11 -4.11
N PHE A 105 -25.98 37.94 -3.81
CA PHE A 105 -27.36 37.85 -3.34
C PHE A 105 -27.43 37.02 -2.05
N LYS A 106 -28.07 37.67 -1.08
CA LYS A 106 -28.24 37.33 0.32
C LYS A 106 -29.07 36.05 0.53
N SER A 107 -28.64 35.30 1.55
CA SER A 107 -29.43 34.60 2.58
C SER A 107 -30.67 33.79 2.19
N ASN A 108 -30.78 32.58 2.73
CA ASN A 108 -31.97 32.22 3.51
C ASN A 108 -31.64 31.23 4.64
N LEU A 109 -32.01 31.67 5.84
CA LEU A 109 -32.09 30.97 7.10
C LEU A 109 -33.36 30.09 7.07
N ASN A 110 -33.29 28.85 7.55
CA ASN A 110 -34.43 28.12 8.11
C ASN A 110 -33.85 27.06 9.07
N THR A 111 -33.83 27.26 10.39
CA THR A 111 -34.89 26.90 11.37
C THR A 111 -35.56 25.57 11.01
N ARG A 112 -35.64 24.54 11.86
CA ARG A 112 -35.93 24.53 13.30
C ARG A 112 -35.65 23.12 13.85
N GLY A 113 -35.01 23.02 15.00
CA GLY A 113 -35.11 21.84 15.85
C GLY A 113 -36.41 21.86 16.64
N ARG A 114 -37.09 20.72 16.72
CA ARG A 114 -37.97 20.33 17.85
C ARG A 114 -38.41 18.87 17.69
N GLN A 115 -37.72 17.96 18.38
CA GLN A 115 -38.27 16.99 19.33
C GLN A 115 -37.10 16.17 19.91
#